data_AF-A0A936M6R6-F1
#
_entry.id   AF-A0A936M6R6-F1
#
_cell.length_a   1.000
_cell.length_b   1.000
_cell.length_c   1.000
_cell.angle_alpha   90.00
_cell.angle_beta   90.00
_cell.angle_gamma   90.00
#
_symmetry.space_group_name_H-M   'P 1'
#
loop_
_entity.id
_entity.type
_entity.pdbx_description
1 polymer ?
#
loop_
_entity_poly.entity_id
_entity_poly.type
_entity_poly.pdbx_seq_one_letter_code
_entity_poly.pdbx_strand_id
1 'polypeptide(L)' 'MNRRTALLLSGLAASALPARAQTKTHLKVGDMAPDFELNSTEGRKIRLSDYRGKQNVVLAFFPAAFTGG' A
#
# COMPACT_ATOMS: atom_id res chain seq x y z
N MET A 1 -47.19 38.33 -8.37
CA MET A 1 -45.84 38.93 -8.48
C MET A 1 -45.00 38.36 -7.36
N ASN A 2 -43.88 37.70 -7.69
CA ASN A 2 -42.69 37.37 -6.87
C ASN A 2 -42.17 35.95 -7.19
N ARG A 3 -41.33 35.96 -8.23
CA ARG A 3 -40.44 34.92 -8.72
C ARG A 3 -39.35 34.63 -7.67
N ARG A 4 -38.92 33.36 -7.54
CA ARG A 4 -37.50 32.93 -7.39
C ARG A 4 -37.39 31.41 -7.14
N THR A 5 -37.23 30.69 -8.24
CA THR A 5 -36.21 29.65 -8.49
C THR A 5 -35.57 29.00 -7.25
N ALA A 6 -35.84 27.72 -7.00
CA ALA A 6 -35.07 26.89 -6.07
C ALA A 6 -34.00 26.12 -6.85
N LEU A 7 -32.74 26.37 -6.49
CA LEU A 7 -31.54 25.77 -7.05
C LEU A 7 -31.37 24.31 -6.59
N LEU A 8 -30.79 23.52 -7.49
CA LEU A 8 -30.22 22.18 -7.31
C LEU A 8 -29.26 22.12 -6.10
N LEU A 9 -29.43 21.13 -5.23
CA LEU A 9 -28.32 20.57 -4.44
C LEU A 9 -28.05 19.15 -4.95
N SER A 10 -27.08 19.03 -5.86
CA SER A 10 -26.39 17.79 -6.16
C SER A 10 -25.72 17.28 -4.88
N GLY A 11 -26.13 16.08 -4.45
CA GLY A 11 -25.60 15.45 -3.24
C GLY A 11 -24.10 15.22 -3.32
N LEU A 12 -23.40 15.66 -2.27
CA LEU A 12 -22.00 15.40 -2.03
C LEU A 12 -21.85 13.91 -1.66
N ALA A 13 -21.49 13.06 -2.61
CA ALA A 13 -21.10 11.69 -2.33
C ALA A 13 -19.70 11.72 -1.69
N ALA A 14 -19.64 11.71 -0.35
CA ALA A 14 -18.41 11.51 0.39
C ALA A 14 -17.89 10.09 0.14
N SER A 15 -16.91 9.94 -0.75
CA SER A 15 -16.18 8.69 -0.92
C SER A 15 -15.38 8.42 0.35
N ALA A 16 -15.88 7.49 1.16
CA ALA A 16 -15.14 6.95 2.29
C ALA A 16 -13.86 6.27 1.75
N LEU A 17 -12.70 6.87 2.00
CA LEU A 17 -11.42 6.21 1.80
C LEU A 17 -11.40 4.98 2.73
N PRO A 18 -11.06 3.77 2.22
CA PRO A 18 -10.91 2.64 3.11
C PRO A 18 -9.75 2.95 4.06
N ALA A 19 -10.04 3.04 5.35
CA ALA A 19 -9.02 3.10 6.38
C ALA A 19 -8.13 1.87 6.21
N ARG A 20 -6.87 2.08 5.83
CA ARG A 20 -5.88 1.01 5.71
C ARG A 20 -5.74 0.38 7.08
N ALA A 21 -6.33 -0.78 7.29
CA ALA A 21 -6.17 -1.55 8.51
C ALA A 21 -4.67 -1.79 8.73
N GLN A 22 -4.11 -1.17 9.76
CA GLN A 22 -2.78 -1.53 10.26
C GLN A 22 -2.93 -2.88 10.96
N THR A 23 -2.81 -3.96 10.19
CA THR A 23 -2.67 -5.30 10.76
C THR A 23 -1.24 -5.45 11.26
N LYS A 24 -1.08 -5.67 12.57
CA LYS A 24 0.14 -6.33 13.06
C LYS A 24 0.24 -7.67 12.32
N THR A 25 1.33 -7.86 11.58
CA THR A 25 1.55 -9.07 10.77
C THR A 25 1.84 -10.26 11.68
N HIS A 26 0.98 -11.27 11.64
CA HIS A 26 1.20 -12.59 12.26
C HIS A 26 1.75 -13.59 11.22
N LEU A 27 2.85 -13.24 10.55
CA LEU A 27 3.49 -14.15 9.59
C LEU A 27 4.14 -15.31 10.34
N LYS A 28 3.90 -16.54 9.88
CA LYS A 28 4.54 -17.76 10.38
C LYS A 28 5.20 -18.54 9.23
N VAL A 29 6.08 -19.47 9.58
CA VAL A 29 6.72 -20.37 8.62
C VAL A 29 5.65 -21.14 7.84
N GLY A 30 5.82 -21.24 6.52
CA GLY A 30 4.88 -21.87 5.61
C GLY A 30 3.82 -20.91 5.03
N ASP A 31 3.61 -19.73 5.63
CA ASP A 31 2.77 -18.72 5.00
C ASP A 31 3.40 -18.21 3.71
N MET A 32 2.57 -18.01 2.69
CA MET A 32 3.02 -17.31 1.49
C MET A 32 3.38 -15.87 1.85
N ALA A 33 4.61 -15.47 1.54
CA ALA A 33 5.08 -14.11 1.76
C ALA A 33 4.18 -13.09 1.03
N PRO A 34 3.69 -12.04 1.72
CA PRO A 34 2.89 -10.98 1.10
C PRO A 34 3.66 -10.33 -0.04
N ASP A 35 2.97 -10.10 -1.16
CA ASP A 35 3.60 -9.42 -2.30
C ASP A 35 3.76 -7.93 -2.00
N PHE A 36 4.85 -7.36 -2.46
CA PHE A 36 5.12 -5.93 -2.40
C PHE A 36 5.94 -5.51 -3.62
N GLU A 37 5.83 -4.24 -3.96
CA GLU A 37 6.64 -3.58 -4.99
C GLU A 37 7.30 -2.35 -4.38
N LEU A 38 8.62 -2.26 -4.51
CA LEU A 38 9.42 -1.16 -3.97
C LEU A 38 10.37 -0.63 -5.03
N ASN A 39 10.78 0.62 -4.88
CA ASN A 39 11.84 1.20 -5.69
C ASN A 39 13.20 0.67 -5.21
N SER A 40 14.02 0.22 -6.14
CA SER A 40 15.42 -0.13 -5.89
C SER A 40 16.31 1.12 -5.89
N THR A 41 17.54 0.95 -5.41
CA THR A 41 18.59 1.97 -5.48
C THR A 41 19.01 2.32 -6.91
N GLU A 42 18.64 1.50 -7.89
CA GLU A 42 18.89 1.73 -9.32
C GLU A 42 17.71 2.43 -10.02
N GLY A 43 16.69 2.87 -9.28
CA GLY A 43 15.51 3.55 -9.83
C GLY A 43 14.52 2.62 -10.53
N ARG A 44 14.74 1.30 -10.51
CA ARG A 44 13.82 0.29 -11.05
C ARG A 44 12.87 -0.20 -9.96
N LYS A 45 11.65 -0.53 -10.32
CA LYS A 45 10.70 -1.21 -9.42
C LYS A 45 11.04 -2.69 -9.32
N ILE A 46 11.04 -3.21 -8.10
CA ILE A 46 11.23 -4.63 -7.80
C ILE A 46 9.98 -5.14 -7.10
N ARG A 47 9.41 -6.24 -7.62
CA ARG A 47 8.27 -6.91 -7.02
C ARG A 47 8.64 -8.31 -6.55
N LEU A 48 8.25 -8.66 -5.32
CA LEU A 48 8.63 -9.94 -4.71
C LEU A 48 8.13 -11.14 -5.54
N SER A 49 6.92 -11.04 -6.09
CA SER A 49 6.33 -12.13 -6.88
C SER A 49 7.10 -12.48 -8.16
N ASP A 50 7.92 -11.57 -8.70
CA ASP A 50 8.69 -11.82 -9.92
C ASP A 50 9.78 -12.91 -9.74
N TYR A 51 10.15 -13.20 -8.49
CA TYR A 51 11.18 -14.19 -8.12
C TYR A 51 10.62 -15.56 -7.72
N ARG A 52 9.31 -15.69 -7.55
CA ARG A 52 8.66 -16.95 -7.11
C ARG A 52 9.02 -18.09 -8.07
N GLY A 53 9.48 -19.21 -7.52
CA GLY A 53 9.85 -20.41 -8.29
C GLY A 53 11.11 -20.28 -9.15
N LYS A 54 11.79 -19.13 -9.13
CA LYS A 54 13.03 -18.90 -9.88
C LYS A 54 14.26 -18.97 -8.99
N GLN A 55 14.17 -18.42 -7.78
CA GLN A 55 15.27 -18.40 -6.82
C GLN A 55 14.77 -18.18 -5.39
N ASN A 56 15.63 -18.52 -4.42
CA ASN A 56 15.39 -18.19 -3.02
C ASN A 56 15.60 -16.69 -2.79
N VAL A 57 14.77 -16.09 -1.92
CA VAL A 57 14.84 -14.65 -1.58
C VAL A 57 14.92 -14.50 -0.07
N VAL A 58 15.88 -13.70 0.40
CA VAL A 58 16.03 -13.32 1.81
C VAL A 58 15.61 -11.87 1.97
N LEU A 59 14.73 -11.59 2.94
CA LEU A 59 14.26 -10.23 3.25
C LEU A 59 14.92 -9.75 4.54
N ALA A 60 15.66 -8.64 4.46
CA ALA A 60 16.26 -7.97 5.61
C ALA A 60 15.63 -6.60 5.79
N PHE A 61 15.02 -6.36 6.96
CA PHE A 61 14.44 -5.08 7.34
C PHE A 61 15.33 -4.42 8.38
N PHE A 62 15.69 -3.16 8.14
CA PHE A 62 16.48 -2.36 9.06
C PHE A 62 15.92 -0.93 9.12
N PRO A 63 16.12 -0.17 10.21
CA PRO A 63 15.45 1.12 10.41
C PRO A 63 15.86 2.19 9.39
N ALA A 64 17.17 2.39 9.21
CA ALA A 64 17.71 3.40 8.31
C ALA A 64 19.18 3.13 7.96
N ALA A 65 19.60 3.55 6.78
CA ALA A 65 21.01 3.53 6.39
C ALA A 65 21.82 4.55 7.22
N PHE A 66 23.11 4.29 7.42
CA PHE A 66 24.05 5.20 8.10
C PHE A 66 23.69 5.54 9.55
N THR A 67 22.96 4.66 10.24
CA THR A 67 22.66 4.79 11.68
C THR A 67 23.34 3.69 12.49
N GLY A 68 23.63 3.98 13.76
CA GLY A 68 24.01 2.94 14.72
C GLY A 68 22.79 2.10 15.07
N GLY A 69 22.97 0.78 15.11
CA GLY A 69 21.92 -0.19 15.46
C GLY A 69 21.62 -0.24 16.96
#